data_AF-A0A1C5M5E3-F1
#
_entry.id   AF-A0A1C5M5E3-F1
#
_cell.length_a   1.000
_cell.length_b   1.000
_cell.length_c   1.000
_cell.angle_alpha   90.00
_cell.angle_beta   90.00
_cell.angle_gamma   90.00
#
_symmetry.space_group_name_H-M   'P 1'
#
loop_
_entity.id
_entity.type
_entity.pdbx_description
1 polymer ?
#
loop_
_entity_poly.entity_id
_entity_poly.type
_entity_poly.pdbx_seq_one_letter_code
_entity_poly.pdbx_strand_id
1 'polypeptide(L)'
;MIVSEYIEGMNLQAYMENGGKITLKMAMCWCRQIGEILEYLHRQNPPIAYGDLKPDNLMLQRKQIVLVDMGSLIRQGSAGKYTGTKEYTREKSELQKMDPEERDGYSYGRLMQLLAEACGSRKLRKLALKLMDKGKKRISIKKAEKELKKMSLQSWFYAVMLILTGSLLTGMGIKEVRALQWNTKEQEYHSELEAASLLSAEEQQQAFVQLIMKYPERKEGYLKLLEQFQQDMEMDEQEDLYYRKLWKQIPGGMEANCREILKQSPADWQEVAYESGITYWYFYTGLEGKRYASRWFAEVTQMSEETGTDSELWRKSQLYKKMGEYWEKWKKYDETGEGQQLFSDYWDDCEQLLIFHKGQITMTRLMLWSEMLSSWKHYMVELKECGIQSAQLEEKLLQAEKERSQIQNRHGRMQELGKELDQDISEIRKMIKRVYQM
;
A
#
# COMPACT_ATOMS: atom_id res chain seq x y z
N MET A 1 -20.36 50.33 -56.44
CA MET A 1 -20.91 49.58 -55.31
C MET A 1 -20.03 48.36 -55.10
N ILE A 2 -19.31 48.28 -53.99
CA ILE A 2 -18.53 47.07 -53.65
C ILE A 2 -19.50 46.17 -52.89
N VAL A 3 -19.78 44.98 -53.43
CA VAL A 3 -20.60 43.97 -52.76
C VAL A 3 -19.65 43.05 -52.00
N SER A 4 -19.71 43.07 -50.67
CA SER A 4 -19.00 42.14 -49.79
C SER A 4 -19.97 41.15 -49.16
N GLU A 5 -19.49 39.94 -48.85
CA GLU A 5 -20.27 38.91 -48.16
C GLU A 5 -20.78 39.44 -46.79
N TYR A 6 -22.03 39.12 -46.44
CA TYR A 6 -22.58 39.49 -45.14
C TYR A 6 -21.89 38.68 -44.04
N ILE A 7 -21.14 39.37 -43.17
CA ILE A 7 -20.45 38.76 -42.04
C ILE A 7 -21.42 38.78 -40.84
N GLU A 8 -21.99 37.63 -40.51
CA GLU A 8 -22.84 37.46 -39.33
C GLU A 8 -22.05 37.76 -38.05
N GLY A 9 -22.58 38.58 -37.13
CA GLY A 9 -21.90 38.93 -35.87
C GLY A 9 -22.19 40.37 -35.42
N MET A 10 -21.60 40.77 -34.29
CA MET A 10 -21.61 42.16 -33.82
C MET A 10 -20.19 42.73 -33.84
N ASN A 11 -20.05 44.02 -34.14
CA ASN A 11 -18.72 44.64 -34.06
C ASN A 11 -18.27 44.80 -32.60
N LEU A 12 -16.96 44.89 -32.39
CA LEU A 12 -16.37 44.98 -31.05
C LEU A 12 -16.83 46.23 -30.29
N GLN A 13 -17.05 47.35 -30.98
CA GLN A 13 -17.56 48.58 -30.37
C GLN A 13 -18.94 48.35 -29.73
N ALA A 14 -19.88 47.82 -30.50
CA ALA A 14 -21.23 47.48 -30.05
C ALA A 14 -21.22 46.43 -28.95
N TYR A 15 -20.33 45.43 -29.00
CA TYR A 15 -20.18 44.46 -27.92
C TYR A 15 -19.78 45.13 -26.60
N MET A 16 -18.86 46.09 -26.65
CA MET A 16 -18.43 46.84 -25.47
C MET A 16 -19.51 47.78 -24.95
N GLU A 17 -20.19 48.52 -25.84
CA GLU A 17 -21.29 49.44 -25.49
C GLU A 17 -22.49 48.73 -24.87
N ASN A 18 -22.79 47.50 -25.33
CA ASN A 18 -23.84 46.65 -24.76
C ASN A 18 -23.43 45.98 -23.43
N GLY A 19 -22.31 46.37 -22.81
CA GLY A 19 -21.85 45.84 -21.51
C GLY A 19 -21.20 44.45 -21.59
N GLY A 20 -20.73 44.03 -22.76
CA GLY A 20 -20.08 42.74 -22.96
C GLY A 20 -18.83 42.57 -22.09
N LYS A 21 -18.79 41.49 -21.29
CA LYS A 21 -17.64 41.21 -20.41
C LYS A 21 -16.45 40.69 -21.23
N ILE A 22 -15.31 41.37 -21.14
CA ILE A 22 -14.07 40.97 -21.80
C ILE A 22 -13.14 40.30 -20.78
N THR A 23 -12.93 38.98 -20.91
CA THR A 23 -11.95 38.26 -20.08
C THR A 23 -10.53 38.42 -20.66
N LEU A 24 -9.50 38.25 -19.82
CA LEU A 24 -8.10 38.25 -20.28
C LEU A 24 -7.87 37.22 -21.41
N LYS A 25 -8.50 36.04 -21.30
CA LYS A 25 -8.41 34.99 -22.34
C LYS A 25 -8.98 35.45 -23.68
N MET A 26 -10.13 36.13 -23.66
CA MET A 26 -10.75 36.69 -24.87
C MET A 26 -9.88 37.80 -25.47
N ALA A 27 -9.45 38.76 -24.64
CA ALA A 27 -8.57 39.84 -25.06
C ALA A 27 -7.28 39.33 -25.73
N MET A 28 -6.59 38.36 -25.12
CA MET A 28 -5.37 37.77 -25.69
C MET A 28 -5.65 37.00 -26.99
N CYS A 29 -6.79 36.29 -27.07
CA CYS A 29 -7.19 35.56 -28.27
C CYS A 29 -7.45 36.51 -29.45
N TRP A 30 -8.18 37.59 -29.17
CA TRP A 30 -8.48 38.64 -30.13
C TRP A 30 -7.23 39.36 -30.60
N CYS A 31 -6.37 39.79 -29.68
CA CYS A 31 -5.09 40.42 -30.04
C CYS A 31 -4.27 39.51 -30.96
N ARG A 32 -4.14 38.23 -30.62
CA ARG A 32 -3.41 37.27 -31.46
C ARG A 32 -3.99 37.17 -32.87
N GLN A 33 -5.30 37.02 -33.02
CA GLN A 33 -5.94 36.91 -34.34
C GLN A 33 -5.73 38.18 -35.17
N ILE A 34 -5.82 39.35 -34.55
CA ILE A 34 -5.57 40.63 -35.21
C ILE A 34 -4.11 40.73 -35.65
N GLY A 35 -3.16 40.36 -34.78
CA GLY A 35 -1.74 40.31 -35.12
C GLY A 35 -1.46 39.41 -36.33
N GLU A 36 -2.08 38.22 -36.37
CA GLU A 36 -1.91 37.25 -37.46
C GLU A 36 -2.39 37.81 -38.80
N ILE A 37 -3.52 38.54 -38.79
CA ILE A 37 -4.04 39.19 -39.99
C ILE A 37 -3.12 40.35 -40.44
N LEU A 38 -2.64 41.17 -39.51
CA LEU A 38 -1.72 42.27 -39.85
C LEU A 38 -0.39 41.75 -40.40
N GLU A 39 0.19 40.74 -39.77
CA GLU A 39 1.41 40.10 -40.28
C GLU A 39 1.20 39.54 -41.70
N TYR A 40 0.03 38.95 -41.98
CA TYR A 40 -0.29 38.47 -43.31
C TYR A 40 -0.30 39.60 -44.35
N LEU A 41 -0.88 40.76 -44.01
CA LEU A 41 -0.92 41.93 -44.89
C LEU A 41 0.47 42.56 -45.10
N HIS A 42 1.29 42.64 -44.04
CA HIS A 42 2.63 43.21 -44.12
C HIS A 42 3.62 42.34 -44.90
N ARG A 43 3.36 41.03 -45.03
CA ARG A 43 4.19 40.10 -45.81
C ARG A 43 3.87 40.07 -47.31
N GLN A 44 2.83 40.77 -47.76
CA GLN A 44 2.52 40.86 -49.18
C GLN A 44 3.65 41.59 -49.95
N ASN A 45 3.74 41.36 -51.25
CA ASN A 45 4.68 42.07 -52.11
C ASN A 45 3.93 42.87 -53.18
N PRO A 46 3.84 44.22 -53.08
CA PRO A 46 4.37 45.07 -52.00
C PRO A 46 3.58 44.95 -50.68
N PRO A 47 4.18 45.26 -49.51
CA PRO A 47 3.50 45.23 -48.21
C PRO A 47 2.22 46.07 -48.17
N ILE A 48 1.20 45.59 -47.48
CA ILE A 48 -0.12 46.24 -47.40
C ILE A 48 -0.36 46.73 -45.97
N ALA A 49 -0.64 48.02 -45.80
CA ALA A 49 -1.14 48.58 -44.54
C ALA A 49 -2.67 48.43 -44.49
N TYR A 50 -3.21 47.96 -43.36
CA TYR A 50 -4.65 47.91 -43.12
C TYR A 50 -5.24 49.31 -42.99
N GLY A 51 -4.65 50.10 -42.10
CA GLY A 51 -4.77 51.55 -42.11
C GLY A 51 -5.93 52.19 -41.36
N ASP A 52 -6.97 51.46 -40.97
CA ASP A 52 -8.05 51.94 -40.10
C ASP A 52 -8.48 50.88 -39.07
N LEU A 53 -7.52 50.35 -38.31
CA LEU A 53 -7.80 49.34 -37.29
C LEU A 53 -8.45 49.97 -36.04
N LYS A 54 -9.72 49.66 -35.80
CA LYS A 54 -10.55 50.15 -34.68
C LYS A 54 -11.65 49.13 -34.32
N PRO A 55 -12.30 49.25 -33.14
CA PRO A 55 -13.39 48.37 -32.72
C PRO A 55 -14.55 48.22 -33.70
N ASP A 56 -14.91 49.30 -34.41
CA ASP A 56 -15.97 49.29 -35.43
C ASP A 56 -15.66 48.35 -36.61
N ASN A 57 -14.38 48.19 -36.92
CA ASN A 57 -13.88 47.40 -38.05
C ASN A 57 -13.54 45.95 -37.65
N LEU A 58 -13.99 45.50 -36.48
CA LEU A 58 -13.75 44.16 -35.94
C LEU A 58 -15.07 43.45 -35.67
N MET A 59 -15.42 42.48 -36.51
CA MET A 59 -16.61 41.65 -36.30
C MET A 59 -16.29 40.48 -35.39
N LEU A 60 -17.10 40.31 -34.33
CA LEU A 60 -17.02 39.22 -33.38
C LEU A 60 -17.91 38.06 -33.84
N GLN A 61 -17.27 36.92 -34.10
CA GLN A 61 -17.94 35.66 -34.47
C GLN A 61 -17.61 34.57 -33.47
N ARG A 62 -18.45 34.38 -32.44
CA ARG A 62 -18.22 33.42 -31.34
C ARG A 62 -16.84 33.60 -30.67
N LYS A 63 -15.80 32.91 -31.17
CA LYS A 63 -14.41 32.96 -30.69
C LYS A 63 -13.43 33.58 -31.69
N GLN A 64 -13.90 34.01 -32.85
CA GLN A 64 -13.10 34.55 -33.95
C GLN A 64 -13.31 36.05 -34.10
N ILE A 65 -12.28 36.73 -34.59
CA ILE A 65 -12.32 38.12 -35.03
C ILE A 65 -12.08 38.17 -36.53
N VAL A 66 -12.90 38.94 -37.21
CA VAL A 66 -12.75 39.23 -38.65
C VAL A 66 -12.60 40.74 -38.83
N LEU A 67 -11.61 41.16 -39.61
CA LEU A 67 -11.48 42.56 -40.04
C LEU A 67 -12.49 42.86 -41.14
N VAL A 68 -13.22 43.96 -40.99
CA VAL A 68 -14.19 44.46 -41.97
C VAL A 68 -13.85 45.89 -42.37
N ASP A 69 -14.25 46.26 -43.59
CA ASP A 69 -13.88 47.52 -44.25
C ASP A 69 -12.42 47.55 -44.77
N MET A 70 -12.27 47.22 -46.05
CA MET A 70 -11.00 47.27 -46.79
C MET A 70 -10.77 48.61 -47.50
N GLY A 71 -11.61 49.63 -47.28
CA GLY A 71 -11.53 50.92 -47.96
C GLY A 71 -10.25 51.72 -47.65
N SER A 72 -9.53 51.35 -46.60
CA SER A 72 -8.29 52.01 -46.15
C SER A 72 -7.01 51.23 -46.46
N LEU A 73 -7.10 50.09 -47.16
CA LEU A 73 -5.94 49.28 -47.54
C LEU A 73 -5.01 50.06 -48.47
N ILE A 74 -3.73 50.15 -48.11
CA ILE A 74 -2.73 50.87 -48.90
C ILE A 74 -1.53 49.98 -49.14
N ARG A 75 -1.23 49.70 -50.41
CA ARG A 75 0.01 49.06 -50.85
C ARG A 75 1.17 50.03 -50.74
N GLN A 76 2.29 49.58 -50.18
CA GLN A 76 3.50 50.40 -50.10
C GLN A 76 3.94 50.85 -51.50
N GLY A 77 4.21 52.15 -51.66
CA GLY A 77 4.60 52.75 -52.94
C GLY A 77 3.45 53.18 -53.85
N SER A 78 2.18 52.98 -53.47
CA SER A 78 1.02 53.49 -54.22
C SER A 78 0.65 54.92 -53.80
N ALA A 79 0.10 55.73 -54.73
CA ALA A 79 -0.35 57.11 -54.48
C ALA A 79 -1.64 57.20 -53.62
N GLY A 80 -1.94 56.17 -52.84
CA GLY A 80 -3.13 56.07 -52.00
C GLY A 80 -3.16 57.14 -50.91
N LYS A 81 -4.35 57.66 -50.62
CA LYS A 81 -4.55 58.67 -49.56
C LYS A 81 -4.49 57.98 -48.20
N TYR A 82 -3.46 58.27 -47.40
CA TYR A 82 -3.41 57.81 -46.01
C TYR A 82 -4.63 58.30 -45.22
N THR A 83 -5.47 57.34 -44.80
CA THR A 83 -6.67 57.52 -43.97
C THR A 83 -6.46 56.95 -42.56
N GLY A 84 -7.28 57.35 -41.61
CA GLY A 84 -7.29 56.76 -40.27
C GLY A 84 -8.17 57.55 -39.31
N THR A 85 -8.75 56.83 -38.34
CA THR A 85 -9.61 57.41 -37.30
C THR A 85 -8.77 58.07 -36.20
N LYS A 86 -9.03 59.36 -35.89
CA LYS A 86 -8.21 60.23 -35.02
C LYS A 86 -7.78 59.62 -33.69
N GLU A 87 -8.62 58.76 -33.10
CA GLU A 87 -8.36 58.12 -31.79
C GLU A 87 -7.39 56.93 -31.85
N TYR A 88 -7.33 56.25 -33.00
CA TYR A 88 -6.60 55.00 -33.23
C TYR A 88 -5.35 55.16 -34.10
N THR A 89 -5.09 56.37 -34.61
CA THR A 89 -3.99 56.65 -35.55
C THR A 89 -3.14 57.84 -35.08
N ARG A 90 -1.95 57.99 -35.68
CA ARG A 90 -1.09 59.16 -35.46
C ARG A 90 -1.45 60.31 -36.40
N GLU A 91 -0.83 61.47 -36.18
CA GLU A 91 -1.05 62.63 -37.06
C GLU A 91 -0.68 62.32 -38.51
N LYS A 92 -1.43 62.88 -39.45
CA LYS A 92 -1.31 62.60 -40.89
C LYS A 92 0.10 62.85 -41.45
N SER A 93 0.81 63.84 -40.91
CA SER A 93 2.20 64.17 -41.25
C SER A 93 3.19 63.08 -40.83
N GLU A 94 2.90 62.33 -39.76
CA GLU A 94 3.70 61.20 -39.30
C GLU A 94 3.38 59.93 -40.10
N LEU A 95 2.11 59.69 -40.43
CA LEU A 95 1.66 58.50 -41.18
C LEU A 95 2.30 58.36 -42.56
N GLN A 96 2.57 59.48 -43.23
CA GLN A 96 3.23 59.48 -44.55
C GLN A 96 4.68 59.00 -44.51
N LYS A 97 5.31 58.99 -43.33
CA LYS A 97 6.72 58.60 -43.12
C LYS A 97 6.87 57.18 -42.57
N MET A 98 5.76 56.54 -42.20
CA MET A 98 5.73 55.21 -41.61
C MET A 98 5.61 54.13 -42.68
N ASP A 99 6.30 53.01 -42.46
CA ASP A 99 6.00 51.79 -43.18
C ASP A 99 4.64 51.18 -42.72
N PRO A 100 4.08 50.22 -43.48
CA PRO A 100 2.84 49.54 -43.11
C PRO A 100 2.83 48.91 -41.70
N GLU A 101 3.95 48.35 -41.25
CA GLU A 101 4.07 47.72 -39.94
C GLU A 101 4.06 48.74 -38.80
N GLU A 102 4.69 49.91 -38.97
CA GLU A 102 4.67 50.97 -37.95
C GLU A 102 3.30 51.60 -37.78
N ARG A 103 2.59 51.81 -38.90
CA ARG A 103 1.25 52.36 -38.89
C ARG A 103 0.27 51.44 -38.19
N ASP A 104 0.15 50.20 -38.67
CA ASP A 104 -0.80 49.25 -38.10
C ASP A 104 -0.38 48.80 -36.70
N GLY A 105 0.93 48.77 -36.41
CA GLY A 105 1.45 48.47 -35.07
C GLY A 105 0.97 49.47 -34.01
N TYR A 106 0.87 50.76 -34.36
CA TYR A 106 0.31 51.78 -33.46
C TYR A 106 -1.18 51.54 -33.19
N SER A 107 -1.99 51.35 -34.24
CA SER A 107 -3.43 51.11 -34.11
C SER A 107 -3.72 49.79 -33.39
N TYR A 108 -2.90 48.76 -33.62
CA TYR A 108 -2.96 47.49 -32.90
C TYR A 108 -2.62 47.67 -31.42
N GLY A 109 -1.61 48.48 -31.10
CA GLY A 109 -1.31 48.87 -29.73
C GLY A 109 -2.46 49.60 -29.04
N ARG A 110 -3.14 50.53 -29.73
CA ARG A 110 -4.32 51.23 -29.22
C ARG A 110 -5.48 50.29 -28.89
N LEU A 111 -5.78 49.40 -29.81
CA LEU A 111 -6.81 48.39 -29.60
C LEU A 111 -6.46 47.41 -28.47
N MET A 112 -5.20 46.97 -28.40
CA MET A 112 -4.70 46.13 -27.30
C MET A 112 -4.78 46.86 -25.95
N GLN A 113 -4.56 48.18 -25.93
CA GLN A 113 -4.72 49.01 -24.73
C GLN A 113 -6.18 48.99 -24.25
N LEU A 114 -7.13 49.23 -25.17
CA LEU A 114 -8.56 49.21 -24.88
C LEU A 114 -8.99 47.85 -24.28
N LEU A 115 -8.58 46.75 -24.93
CA LEU A 115 -8.85 45.40 -24.43
C LEU A 115 -8.20 45.13 -23.06
N ALA A 116 -7.00 45.66 -22.82
CA ALA A 116 -6.31 45.53 -21.54
C ALA A 116 -7.03 46.26 -20.41
N GLU A 117 -7.60 47.44 -20.69
CA GLU A 117 -8.39 48.22 -19.75
C GLU A 117 -9.70 47.50 -19.43
N ALA A 118 -10.40 46.98 -20.45
CA ALA A 118 -11.65 46.23 -20.27
C ALA A 118 -11.48 44.94 -19.44
N CYS A 119 -10.35 44.24 -19.55
CA CYS A 119 -10.06 43.02 -18.77
C CYS A 119 -9.20 43.25 -17.52
N GLY A 120 -8.79 44.49 -17.23
CA GLY A 120 -7.95 44.85 -16.09
C GLY A 120 -6.49 44.36 -16.15
N SER A 121 -5.97 43.99 -17.32
CA SER A 121 -4.65 43.37 -17.46
C SER A 121 -3.50 44.37 -17.56
N ARG A 122 -2.74 44.54 -16.46
CA ARG A 122 -1.52 45.37 -16.43
C ARG A 122 -0.45 44.90 -17.42
N LYS A 123 -0.30 43.59 -17.62
CA LYS A 123 0.70 43.02 -18.54
C LYS A 123 0.34 43.32 -20.01
N LEU A 124 -0.92 43.15 -20.38
CA LEU A 124 -1.40 43.45 -21.74
C LEU A 124 -1.28 44.95 -22.04
N ARG A 125 -1.62 45.81 -21.07
CA ARG A 125 -1.45 47.26 -21.17
C ARG A 125 0.01 47.66 -21.39
N LYS A 126 0.97 47.03 -20.68
CA LYS A 126 2.41 47.28 -20.90
C LYS A 126 2.85 46.88 -22.32
N LEU A 127 2.27 45.82 -22.89
CA LEU A 127 2.58 45.37 -24.24
C LEU A 127 2.03 46.34 -25.30
N ALA A 128 0.79 46.80 -25.10
CA ALA A 128 0.16 47.83 -25.91
C ALA A 128 0.98 49.12 -25.97
N LEU A 129 1.45 49.62 -24.82
CA LEU A 129 2.29 50.81 -24.76
C LEU A 129 3.62 50.66 -25.51
N LYS A 130 4.22 49.46 -25.52
CA LYS A 130 5.43 49.18 -26.30
C LYS A 130 5.15 49.14 -27.81
N LEU A 131 3.98 48.69 -28.25
CA LEU A 131 3.59 48.74 -29.66
C LEU A 131 3.43 50.19 -30.14
N MET A 132 2.94 51.07 -29.26
CA MET A 132 2.68 52.49 -29.56
C MET A 132 3.89 53.42 -29.43
N ASP A 133 5.03 52.94 -28.92
CA ASP A 133 6.23 53.73 -28.64
C ASP A 133 6.85 54.34 -29.92
N LYS A 134 7.44 55.54 -29.79
CA LYS A 134 8.09 56.28 -30.90
C LYS A 134 9.60 56.03 -31.01
N GLY A 135 10.21 55.39 -30.02
CA GLY A 135 11.66 55.28 -29.90
C GLY A 135 12.16 53.84 -29.87
N LYS A 136 13.37 53.66 -29.32
CA LYS A 136 14.08 52.36 -29.24
C LYS A 136 13.33 51.28 -28.45
N LYS A 137 12.26 51.64 -27.73
CA LYS A 137 11.45 50.70 -26.92
C LYS A 137 10.30 50.07 -27.71
N ARG A 138 10.06 50.51 -28.95
CA ARG A 138 9.05 49.93 -29.84
C ARG A 138 9.31 48.45 -30.09
N ILE A 139 8.24 47.67 -30.14
CA ILE A 139 8.28 46.24 -30.50
C ILE A 139 7.47 46.01 -31.79
N SER A 140 7.85 44.99 -32.56
CA SER A 140 7.07 44.52 -33.71
C SER A 140 5.82 43.76 -33.26
N ILE A 141 4.85 43.63 -34.17
CA ILE A 141 3.63 42.84 -33.97
C ILE A 141 4.00 41.39 -33.63
N LYS A 142 4.96 40.82 -34.37
CA LYS A 142 5.52 39.48 -34.13
C LYS A 142 6.07 39.27 -32.72
N LYS A 143 6.77 40.28 -32.19
CA LYS A 143 7.30 40.23 -30.82
C LYS A 143 6.18 40.31 -29.79
N ALA A 144 5.13 41.10 -30.05
CA ALA A 144 3.96 41.15 -29.18
C ALA A 144 3.21 39.80 -29.16
N GLU A 145 3.02 39.15 -30.30
CA GLU A 145 2.42 37.81 -30.34
C GLU A 145 3.22 36.76 -29.56
N LYS A 146 4.55 36.79 -29.67
CA LYS A 146 5.42 35.87 -28.90
C LYS A 146 5.24 36.06 -27.40
N GLU A 147 5.10 37.30 -26.93
CA GLU A 147 4.82 37.59 -25.53
C GLU A 147 3.41 37.16 -25.11
N LEU A 148 2.39 37.33 -25.96
CA LEU A 148 1.03 36.80 -25.71
C LEU A 148 1.03 35.28 -25.53
N LYS A 149 1.77 34.54 -26.37
CA LYS A 149 1.92 33.07 -26.26
C LYS A 149 2.60 32.65 -24.95
N LYS A 150 3.66 33.36 -24.52
CA LYS A 150 4.32 33.11 -23.23
C LYS A 150 3.37 33.32 -22.06
N MET A 151 2.54 34.37 -22.10
CA MET A 151 1.56 34.63 -21.04
C MET A 151 0.55 33.49 -20.90
N SER A 152 0.06 32.91 -22.00
CA SER A 152 -0.86 31.77 -21.94
C SER A 152 -0.23 30.51 -21.35
N LEU A 153 1.04 30.21 -21.68
CA LEU A 153 1.78 29.06 -21.16
C LEU A 153 2.01 29.17 -19.65
N GLN A 154 2.38 30.37 -19.16
CA GLN A 154 2.58 30.61 -17.73
C GLN A 154 1.29 30.38 -16.94
N SER A 155 0.16 30.92 -17.38
CA SER A 155 -1.13 30.73 -16.71
C SER A 155 -1.54 29.26 -16.64
N TRP A 156 -1.27 28.48 -17.69
CA TRP A 156 -1.52 27.05 -17.71
C TRP A 156 -0.61 26.30 -16.72
N PHE A 157 0.68 26.61 -16.69
CA PHE A 157 1.64 26.00 -15.76
C PHE A 157 1.26 26.23 -14.29
N TYR A 158 0.88 27.45 -13.91
CA TYR A 158 0.43 27.74 -12.54
C TYR A 158 -0.84 26.98 -12.16
N ALA A 159 -1.78 26.80 -13.09
CA ALA A 159 -2.99 26.03 -12.83
C ALA A 159 -2.68 24.54 -12.57
N VAL A 160 -1.75 23.95 -13.35
CA VAL A 160 -1.30 22.57 -13.13
C VAL A 160 -0.58 22.42 -11.79
N MET A 161 0.32 23.35 -11.45
CA MET A 161 1.03 23.32 -10.17
C MET A 161 0.08 23.38 -8.97
N LEU A 162 -0.96 24.23 -9.03
CA LEU A 162 -1.97 24.33 -7.97
C LEU A 162 -2.72 23.01 -7.75
N ILE A 163 -3.09 22.33 -8.85
CA ILE A 163 -3.76 21.02 -8.78
C ILE A 163 -2.83 19.99 -8.13
N LEU A 164 -1.57 19.90 -8.58
CA LEU A 164 -0.59 18.97 -8.03
C LEU A 164 -0.35 19.19 -6.53
N THR A 165 -0.23 20.45 -6.08
CA THR A 165 -0.06 20.77 -4.66
C THR A 165 -1.30 20.42 -3.83
N GLY A 166 -2.51 20.65 -4.36
CA GLY A 166 -3.74 20.31 -3.67
C GLY A 166 -3.93 18.80 -3.51
N SER A 167 -3.61 18.03 -4.55
CA SER A 167 -3.64 16.56 -4.49
C SER A 167 -2.61 15.98 -3.51
N LEU A 168 -1.42 16.59 -3.40
CA LEU A 168 -0.40 16.15 -2.45
C LEU A 168 -0.85 16.38 -0.99
N LEU A 169 -1.34 17.59 -0.67
CA LEU A 169 -1.77 17.96 0.68
C LEU A 169 -2.96 17.12 1.18
N THR A 170 -3.94 16.87 0.31
CA THR A 170 -5.08 16.00 0.64
C THR A 170 -4.65 14.56 0.86
N GLY A 171 -3.74 14.04 0.02
CA GLY A 171 -3.16 12.70 0.20
C GLY A 171 -2.37 12.54 1.49
N MET A 172 -1.58 13.56 1.88
CA MET A 172 -0.84 13.56 3.15
C MET A 172 -1.76 13.58 4.37
N GLY A 173 -2.77 14.44 4.38
CA GLY A 173 -3.73 14.52 5.49
C GLY A 173 -4.50 13.21 5.72
N ILE A 174 -4.88 12.49 4.66
CA ILE A 174 -5.53 11.18 4.77
C ILE A 174 -4.58 10.15 5.39
N LYS A 175 -3.31 10.14 5.00
CA LYS A 175 -2.32 9.20 5.57
C LYS A 175 -2.08 9.46 7.05
N GLU A 176 -1.95 10.73 7.45
CA GLU A 176 -1.74 11.11 8.85
C GLU A 176 -2.94 10.73 9.74
N VAL A 177 -4.17 11.02 9.29
CA VAL A 177 -5.38 10.63 10.02
C VAL A 177 -5.48 9.10 10.16
N ARG A 178 -5.20 8.34 9.08
CA ARG A 178 -5.18 6.87 9.13
C ARG A 178 -4.10 6.34 10.07
N ALA A 179 -2.90 6.94 10.06
CA ALA A 179 -1.81 6.54 10.95
C ALA A 179 -2.17 6.80 12.44
N LEU A 180 -2.79 7.94 12.74
CA LEU A 180 -3.28 8.24 14.09
C LEU A 180 -4.36 7.24 14.53
N GLN A 181 -5.35 6.97 13.68
CA GLN A 181 -6.39 5.97 13.96
C GLN A 181 -5.81 4.57 14.19
N TRP A 182 -4.84 4.16 13.36
CA TRP A 182 -4.14 2.90 13.54
C TRP A 182 -3.44 2.83 14.89
N ASN A 183 -2.66 3.86 15.25
CA ASN A 183 -1.95 3.91 16.53
C ASN A 183 -2.90 3.85 17.73
N THR A 184 -4.06 4.53 17.68
CA THR A 184 -5.05 4.48 18.76
C THR A 184 -5.66 3.08 18.88
N LYS A 185 -6.02 2.43 17.77
CA LYS A 185 -6.54 1.05 17.78
C LYS A 185 -5.52 0.05 18.30
N GLU A 186 -4.25 0.21 17.93
CA GLU A 186 -3.17 -0.65 18.40
C GLU A 186 -2.99 -0.53 19.92
N GLN A 187 -3.03 0.70 20.45
CA GLN A 187 -2.97 0.96 21.89
C GLN A 187 -4.18 0.39 22.64
N GLU A 188 -5.38 0.55 22.09
CA GLU A 188 -6.61 -0.03 22.66
C GLU A 188 -6.51 -1.57 22.72
N TYR A 189 -6.07 -2.20 21.63
CA TYR A 189 -5.86 -3.65 21.58
C TYR A 189 -4.88 -4.14 22.65
N HIS A 190 -3.70 -3.54 22.73
CA HIS A 190 -2.70 -3.93 23.71
C HIS A 190 -3.20 -3.74 25.16
N SER A 191 -3.90 -2.64 25.43
CA SER A 191 -4.48 -2.39 26.74
C SER A 191 -5.53 -3.43 27.12
N GLU A 192 -6.39 -3.85 26.18
CA GLU A 192 -7.41 -4.87 26.43
C GLU A 192 -6.80 -6.26 26.61
N LEU A 193 -5.77 -6.60 25.83
CA LEU A 193 -5.02 -7.86 25.97
C LEU A 193 -4.32 -7.96 27.34
N GLU A 194 -3.68 -6.88 27.78
CA GLU A 194 -3.06 -6.80 29.11
C GLU A 194 -4.12 -6.91 30.22
N ALA A 195 -5.23 -6.19 30.10
CA ALA A 195 -6.33 -6.25 31.07
C ALA A 195 -6.91 -7.66 31.19
N ALA A 196 -7.15 -8.34 30.06
CA ALA A 196 -7.60 -9.72 30.04
C ALA A 196 -6.59 -10.66 30.72
N SER A 197 -5.28 -10.46 30.50
CA SER A 197 -4.21 -11.27 31.09
C SER A 197 -4.06 -11.12 32.61
N LEU A 198 -4.66 -10.09 33.22
CA LEU A 198 -4.63 -9.85 34.66
C LEU A 198 -5.82 -10.45 35.41
N LEU A 199 -6.81 -11.00 34.70
CA LEU A 199 -8.00 -11.62 35.29
C LEU A 199 -7.67 -12.98 35.92
N SER A 200 -8.63 -13.55 36.65
CA SER A 200 -8.54 -14.93 37.13
C SER A 200 -8.60 -15.94 35.97
N ALA A 201 -8.08 -17.16 36.15
CA ALA A 201 -8.04 -18.16 35.08
C ALA A 201 -9.43 -18.46 34.46
N GLU A 202 -10.47 -18.54 35.30
CA GLU A 202 -11.87 -18.76 34.84
C GLU A 202 -12.39 -17.60 33.97
N GLU A 203 -12.00 -16.36 34.29
CA GLU A 203 -12.43 -15.16 33.56
C GLU A 203 -11.56 -14.89 32.32
N GLN A 204 -10.28 -15.27 32.35
CA GLN A 204 -9.32 -15.09 31.26
C GLN A 204 -9.81 -15.74 29.97
N GLN A 205 -10.30 -16.98 30.04
CA GLN A 205 -10.76 -17.71 28.86
C GLN A 205 -11.89 -16.96 28.12
N GLN A 206 -12.88 -16.46 28.88
CA GLN A 206 -13.99 -15.68 28.31
C GLN A 206 -13.50 -14.32 27.77
N ALA A 207 -12.60 -13.66 28.48
CA ALA A 207 -12.05 -12.37 28.07
C ALA A 207 -11.24 -12.49 26.77
N PHE A 208 -10.40 -13.52 26.63
CA PHE A 208 -9.65 -13.76 25.39
C PHE A 208 -10.58 -14.10 24.22
N VAL A 209 -11.65 -14.86 24.43
CA VAL A 209 -12.64 -15.09 23.37
C VAL A 209 -13.35 -13.80 22.97
N GLN A 210 -13.76 -12.96 23.92
CA GLN A 210 -14.35 -11.66 23.57
C GLN A 210 -13.38 -10.78 22.80
N LEU A 211 -12.09 -10.79 23.19
CA LEU A 211 -11.04 -10.06 22.50
C LEU A 211 -10.85 -10.58 21.06
N ILE A 212 -10.80 -11.89 20.86
CA ILE A 212 -10.74 -12.53 19.54
C ILE A 212 -11.97 -12.16 18.70
N MET A 213 -13.17 -12.15 19.30
CA MET A 213 -14.38 -11.75 18.59
C MET A 213 -14.40 -10.26 18.24
N LYS A 214 -13.64 -9.42 18.94
CA LYS A 214 -13.48 -7.98 18.62
C LYS A 214 -12.36 -7.75 17.59
N TYR A 215 -11.28 -8.53 17.66
CA TYR A 215 -10.09 -8.42 16.81
C TYR A 215 -9.66 -9.78 16.22
N PRO A 216 -10.52 -10.40 15.38
CA PRO A 216 -10.32 -11.78 14.89
C PRO A 216 -9.12 -11.94 13.96
N GLU A 217 -8.60 -10.85 13.40
CA GLU A 217 -7.40 -10.80 12.57
C GLU A 217 -6.09 -10.83 13.35
N ARG A 218 -6.14 -10.70 14.70
CA ARG A 218 -4.95 -10.62 15.56
C ARG A 218 -4.68 -11.96 16.23
N LYS A 219 -3.49 -12.52 16.03
CA LYS A 219 -3.11 -13.84 16.59
C LYS A 219 -2.98 -13.85 18.11
N GLU A 220 -2.60 -12.75 18.73
CA GLU A 220 -2.13 -12.73 20.12
C GLU A 220 -3.24 -13.15 21.09
N GLY A 221 -4.50 -12.81 20.79
CA GLY A 221 -5.66 -13.31 21.55
C GLY A 221 -5.80 -14.83 21.49
N TYR A 222 -5.64 -15.43 20.30
CA TYR A 222 -5.69 -16.89 20.12
C TYR A 222 -4.52 -17.58 20.82
N LEU A 223 -3.32 -17.01 20.72
CA LEU A 223 -2.13 -17.54 21.39
C LEU A 223 -2.28 -17.48 22.91
N LYS A 224 -2.82 -16.38 23.46
CA LYS A 224 -3.11 -16.28 24.90
C LYS A 224 -4.15 -17.27 25.39
N LEU A 225 -5.18 -17.54 24.58
CA LEU A 225 -6.15 -18.58 24.89
C LEU A 225 -5.50 -19.96 24.93
N LEU A 226 -4.64 -20.29 23.94
CA LEU A 226 -3.88 -21.54 23.93
C LEU A 226 -2.90 -21.63 25.09
N GLU A 227 -2.20 -20.54 25.44
CA GLU A 227 -1.33 -20.48 26.60
C GLU A 227 -2.10 -20.80 27.90
N GLN A 228 -3.36 -20.40 28.03
CA GLN A 228 -4.18 -20.76 29.20
C GLN A 228 -4.44 -22.27 29.28
N PHE A 229 -4.82 -22.92 28.18
CA PHE A 229 -4.97 -24.39 28.12
C PHE A 229 -3.66 -25.14 28.37
N GLN A 230 -2.52 -24.47 28.20
CA GLN A 230 -1.20 -25.02 28.50
C GLN A 230 -0.78 -24.76 29.95
N GLN A 231 -1.40 -23.79 30.65
CA GLN A 231 -1.04 -23.43 32.03
C GLN A 231 -1.58 -24.43 33.05
N ASP A 232 -2.83 -24.83 32.94
CA ASP A 232 -3.41 -25.92 33.74
C ASP A 232 -2.96 -27.30 33.28
N MET A 233 -2.24 -27.36 32.15
CA MET A 233 -1.56 -28.54 31.63
C MET A 233 -2.50 -29.63 31.11
N GLU A 234 -3.80 -29.35 31.05
CA GLU A 234 -4.82 -30.30 30.65
C GLU A 234 -5.90 -29.55 29.87
N MET A 235 -5.89 -29.72 28.54
CA MET A 235 -7.01 -29.33 27.72
C MET A 235 -8.08 -30.41 27.82
N ASP A 236 -9.18 -30.11 28.50
CA ASP A 236 -10.29 -31.06 28.68
C ASP A 236 -11.24 -31.07 27.46
N GLU A 237 -12.24 -31.96 27.48
CA GLU A 237 -13.24 -32.04 26.41
C GLU A 237 -14.13 -30.78 26.30
N GLN A 238 -14.33 -30.04 27.40
CA GLN A 238 -15.13 -28.83 27.42
C GLN A 238 -14.38 -27.66 26.78
N GLU A 239 -13.12 -27.48 27.15
CA GLU A 239 -12.20 -26.49 26.56
C GLU A 239 -11.97 -26.75 25.08
N ASP A 240 -11.79 -28.01 24.69
CA ASP A 240 -11.73 -28.41 23.29
C ASP A 240 -13.02 -28.08 22.54
N LEU A 241 -14.19 -28.41 23.10
CA LEU A 241 -15.45 -28.04 22.48
C LEU A 241 -15.59 -26.52 22.35
N TYR A 242 -15.13 -25.76 23.34
CA TYR A 242 -15.14 -24.31 23.34
C TYR A 242 -14.22 -23.74 22.25
N TYR A 243 -12.98 -24.24 22.16
CA TYR A 243 -12.01 -23.86 21.14
C TYR A 243 -12.47 -24.20 19.72
N ARG A 244 -13.05 -25.38 19.51
CA ARG A 244 -13.62 -25.78 18.21
C ARG A 244 -14.83 -24.92 17.81
N LYS A 245 -15.62 -24.45 18.77
CA LYS A 245 -16.73 -23.52 18.51
C LYS A 245 -16.22 -22.15 18.10
N LEU A 246 -15.19 -21.61 18.76
CA LEU A 246 -14.59 -20.30 18.46
C LEU A 246 -14.31 -20.13 16.96
N TRP A 247 -13.65 -21.11 16.34
CA TRP A 247 -13.29 -21.06 14.92
C TRP A 247 -14.48 -20.98 13.95
N LYS A 248 -15.68 -21.37 14.39
CA LYS A 248 -16.91 -21.33 13.59
C LYS A 248 -17.74 -20.06 13.82
N GLN A 249 -17.40 -19.27 14.83
CA GLN A 249 -18.14 -18.06 15.14
C GLN A 249 -17.86 -16.97 14.10
N ILE A 250 -18.89 -16.18 13.81
CA ILE A 250 -18.80 -15.00 12.94
C ILE A 250 -18.80 -13.77 13.85
N PRO A 251 -17.68 -13.03 13.94
CA PRO A 251 -17.60 -11.77 14.66
C PRO A 251 -18.69 -10.78 14.26
N GLY A 252 -19.16 -9.98 15.22
CA GLY A 252 -20.25 -9.02 14.99
C GLY A 252 -19.93 -8.03 13.88
N GLY A 253 -20.76 -8.01 12.83
CA GLY A 253 -20.57 -7.11 11.69
C GLY A 253 -19.59 -7.61 10.62
N MET A 254 -19.14 -8.87 10.71
CA MET A 254 -18.29 -9.51 9.70
C MET A 254 -19.06 -10.57 8.90
N GLU A 255 -18.56 -10.92 7.71
CA GLU A 255 -19.18 -11.93 6.82
C GLU A 255 -18.51 -13.31 6.91
N ALA A 256 -17.29 -13.35 7.43
CA ALA A 256 -16.44 -14.53 7.52
C ALA A 256 -16.25 -14.96 8.98
N ASN A 257 -15.98 -16.24 9.20
CA ASN A 257 -15.68 -16.75 10.54
C ASN A 257 -14.23 -16.43 10.97
N CYS A 258 -13.92 -16.57 12.26
CA CYS A 258 -12.58 -16.32 12.81
C CYS A 258 -11.47 -17.05 12.04
N ARG A 259 -11.73 -18.28 11.58
CA ARG A 259 -10.77 -19.09 10.83
C ARG A 259 -10.45 -18.46 9.47
N GLU A 260 -11.47 -18.07 8.72
CA GLU A 260 -11.31 -17.44 7.41
C GLU A 260 -10.66 -16.06 7.51
N ILE A 261 -10.96 -15.31 8.56
CA ILE A 261 -10.37 -13.98 8.80
C ILE A 261 -8.88 -14.11 9.10
N LEU A 262 -8.50 -14.95 10.08
CA LEU A 262 -7.09 -15.09 10.46
C LEU A 262 -6.24 -15.68 9.32
N LYS A 263 -6.81 -16.56 8.49
CA LYS A 263 -6.15 -17.10 7.28
C LYS A 263 -5.72 -16.04 6.26
N GLN A 264 -6.25 -14.82 6.33
CA GLN A 264 -5.81 -13.72 5.46
C GLN A 264 -4.38 -13.26 5.78
N SER A 265 -3.85 -13.60 6.96
CA SER A 265 -2.45 -13.44 7.34
C SER A 265 -1.78 -14.81 7.46
N PRO A 266 -1.11 -15.32 6.41
CA PRO A 266 -0.50 -16.65 6.42
C PRO A 266 0.48 -16.88 7.57
N ALA A 267 1.29 -15.87 7.92
CA ALA A 267 2.25 -15.97 9.01
C ALA A 267 1.56 -16.14 10.37
N ASP A 268 0.52 -15.35 10.62
CA ASP A 268 -0.22 -15.38 11.89
C ASP A 268 -1.06 -16.66 12.01
N TRP A 269 -1.67 -17.11 10.90
CA TRP A 269 -2.36 -18.38 10.85
C TRP A 269 -1.43 -19.56 11.12
N GLN A 270 -0.23 -19.58 10.51
CA GLN A 270 0.73 -20.67 10.72
C GLN A 270 1.16 -20.79 12.18
N GLU A 271 1.37 -19.67 12.86
CA GLU A 271 1.76 -19.66 14.27
C GLU A 271 0.64 -20.19 15.16
N VAL A 272 -0.59 -19.69 15.00
CA VAL A 272 -1.73 -20.17 15.79
C VAL A 272 -2.06 -21.63 15.48
N ALA A 273 -2.01 -22.05 14.21
CA ALA A 273 -2.24 -23.44 13.82
C ALA A 273 -1.16 -24.37 14.39
N TYR A 274 0.11 -23.96 14.38
CA TYR A 274 1.19 -24.72 14.98
C TYR A 274 0.98 -24.89 16.49
N GLU A 275 0.73 -23.80 17.21
CA GLU A 275 0.50 -23.84 18.65
C GLU A 275 -0.77 -24.63 19.02
N SER A 276 -1.81 -24.57 18.18
CA SER A 276 -2.98 -25.46 18.31
C SER A 276 -2.56 -26.92 18.24
N GLY A 277 -1.74 -27.27 17.25
CA GLY A 277 -1.19 -28.62 17.10
C GLY A 277 -0.43 -29.06 18.36
N ILE A 278 0.41 -28.20 18.91
CA ILE A 278 1.17 -28.45 20.15
C ILE A 278 0.24 -28.65 21.35
N THR A 279 -0.78 -27.81 21.51
CA THR A 279 -1.77 -27.94 22.59
C THR A 279 -2.49 -29.29 22.51
N TYR A 280 -3.00 -29.67 21.33
CA TYR A 280 -3.66 -30.98 21.15
C TYR A 280 -2.70 -32.17 21.29
N TRP A 281 -1.42 -32.00 20.96
CA TRP A 281 -0.45 -33.09 21.00
C TRP A 281 -0.04 -33.45 22.42
N TYR A 282 0.21 -32.45 23.27
CA TYR A 282 0.79 -32.66 24.59
C TYR A 282 -0.16 -32.42 25.76
N PHE A 283 -1.23 -31.64 25.58
CA PHE A 283 -2.06 -31.16 26.69
C PHE A 283 -3.49 -31.69 26.62
N TYR A 284 -3.98 -32.10 25.45
CA TYR A 284 -5.32 -32.67 25.34
C TYR A 284 -5.39 -34.08 25.93
N THR A 285 -6.32 -34.28 26.86
CA THR A 285 -6.47 -35.54 27.62
C THR A 285 -7.34 -36.58 26.91
N GLY A 286 -8.07 -36.20 25.85
CA GLY A 286 -8.93 -37.11 25.11
C GLY A 286 -8.15 -38.06 24.18
N LEU A 287 -8.78 -39.20 23.87
CA LEU A 287 -8.16 -40.31 23.11
C LEU A 287 -7.68 -39.94 21.69
N GLU A 288 -8.23 -38.88 21.10
CA GLU A 288 -7.93 -38.46 19.72
C GLU A 288 -6.96 -37.26 19.64
N GLY A 289 -6.25 -36.89 20.71
CA GLY A 289 -5.37 -35.70 20.74
C GLY A 289 -4.35 -35.65 19.60
N LYS A 290 -3.56 -36.72 19.43
CA LYS A 290 -2.57 -36.79 18.33
C LYS A 290 -3.21 -36.68 16.94
N ARG A 291 -4.41 -37.24 16.75
CA ARG A 291 -5.15 -37.13 15.49
C ARG A 291 -5.59 -35.69 15.21
N TYR A 292 -6.05 -34.96 16.23
CA TYR A 292 -6.40 -33.55 16.09
C TYR A 292 -5.17 -32.68 15.85
N ALA A 293 -4.08 -32.93 16.58
CA ALA A 293 -2.82 -32.25 16.38
C ALA A 293 -2.28 -32.42 14.94
N SER A 294 -2.30 -33.64 14.39
CA SER A 294 -1.88 -33.90 13.01
C SER A 294 -2.67 -33.09 11.98
N ARG A 295 -3.97 -32.82 12.22
CA ARG A 295 -4.77 -31.94 11.33
C ARG A 295 -4.29 -30.50 11.38
N TRP A 296 -3.96 -30.00 12.57
CA TRP A 296 -3.42 -28.65 12.73
C TRP A 296 -2.06 -28.48 12.06
N PHE A 297 -1.14 -29.45 12.24
CA PHE A 297 0.14 -29.43 11.53
C PHE A 297 -0.05 -29.53 10.01
N ALA A 298 -1.04 -30.28 9.52
CA ALA A 298 -1.36 -30.33 8.10
C ALA A 298 -1.77 -28.95 7.54
N GLU A 299 -2.53 -28.14 8.29
CA GLU A 299 -2.90 -26.78 7.90
C GLU A 299 -1.67 -25.86 7.76
N VAL A 300 -0.68 -25.99 8.66
CA VAL A 300 0.59 -25.26 8.55
C VAL A 300 1.32 -25.67 7.27
N THR A 301 1.40 -26.98 7.01
CA THR A 301 2.08 -27.52 5.82
C THR A 301 1.45 -27.04 4.52
N GLN A 302 0.13 -27.11 4.42
CA GLN A 302 -0.63 -26.66 3.26
C GLN A 302 -0.44 -25.16 3.02
N MET A 303 -0.53 -24.32 4.06
CA MET A 303 -0.35 -22.87 3.92
C MET A 303 1.04 -22.50 3.40
N SER A 304 2.08 -23.20 3.86
CA SER A 304 3.46 -22.98 3.40
C SER A 304 3.68 -23.42 1.97
N GLU A 305 3.06 -24.53 1.54
CA GLU A 305 3.08 -24.99 0.16
C GLU A 305 2.37 -23.99 -0.78
N GLU A 306 1.21 -23.47 -0.37
CA GLU A 306 0.44 -22.46 -1.13
C GLU A 306 1.19 -21.12 -1.26
N THR A 307 1.90 -20.71 -0.21
CA THR A 307 2.66 -19.44 -0.19
C THR A 307 4.09 -19.58 -0.71
N GLY A 308 4.60 -20.81 -0.90
CA GLY A 308 5.99 -21.08 -1.23
C GLY A 308 6.97 -20.72 -0.11
N THR A 309 6.53 -20.73 1.15
CA THR A 309 7.31 -20.29 2.31
C THR A 309 7.93 -21.48 3.04
N ASP A 310 9.27 -21.51 3.11
CA ASP A 310 10.02 -22.48 3.93
C ASP A 310 10.32 -21.87 5.31
N SER A 311 9.36 -21.99 6.22
CA SER A 311 9.46 -21.49 7.60
C SER A 311 9.90 -22.58 8.59
N GLU A 312 10.46 -22.19 9.73
CA GLU A 312 10.79 -23.14 10.80
C GLU A 312 9.54 -23.89 11.31
N LEU A 313 8.40 -23.20 11.42
CA LEU A 313 7.12 -23.79 11.79
C LEU A 313 6.66 -24.86 10.78
N TRP A 314 6.89 -24.63 9.49
CA TRP A 314 6.61 -25.61 8.45
C TRP A 314 7.43 -26.88 8.64
N ARG A 315 8.76 -26.76 8.82
CA ARG A 315 9.66 -27.91 9.03
C ARG A 315 9.29 -28.69 10.29
N LYS A 316 9.01 -27.98 11.40
CA LYS A 316 8.52 -28.59 12.65
C LYS A 316 7.19 -29.34 12.43
N SER A 317 6.25 -28.73 11.71
CA SER A 317 4.94 -29.33 11.42
C SER A 317 5.05 -30.59 10.55
N GLN A 318 5.98 -30.63 9.59
CA GLN A 318 6.26 -31.85 8.82
C GLN A 318 6.73 -32.99 9.72
N LEU A 319 7.63 -32.70 10.67
CA LEU A 319 8.11 -33.69 11.64
C LEU A 319 6.99 -34.18 12.55
N TYR A 320 6.17 -33.28 13.12
CA TYR A 320 5.04 -33.70 13.96
C TYR A 320 3.97 -34.49 13.20
N LYS A 321 3.69 -34.12 11.94
CA LYS A 321 2.82 -34.90 11.07
C LYS A 321 3.38 -36.31 10.86
N LYS A 322 4.67 -36.43 10.54
CA LYS A 322 5.37 -37.71 10.39
C LYS A 322 5.32 -38.50 11.70
N MET A 323 5.57 -37.87 12.85
CA MET A 323 5.46 -38.46 14.19
C MET A 323 4.07 -39.05 14.47
N GLY A 324 3.00 -38.37 14.04
CA GLY A 324 1.63 -38.87 14.21
C GLY A 324 1.36 -40.16 13.46
N GLU A 325 2.00 -40.35 12.31
CA GLU A 325 1.88 -41.56 11.48
C GLU A 325 2.62 -42.77 12.05
N TYR A 326 3.56 -42.58 12.99
CA TYR A 326 4.28 -43.71 13.58
C TYR A 326 3.38 -44.62 14.39
N TRP A 327 2.29 -44.12 15.00
CA TRP A 327 1.41 -44.97 15.81
C TRP A 327 0.81 -46.14 15.01
N GLU A 328 0.37 -45.92 13.78
CA GLU A 328 -0.12 -46.99 12.91
C GLU A 328 1.00 -47.96 12.50
N LYS A 329 2.21 -47.44 12.30
CA LYS A 329 3.40 -48.24 11.98
C LYS A 329 3.85 -49.09 13.17
N TRP A 330 3.82 -48.53 14.39
CA TRP A 330 4.10 -49.22 15.65
C TRP A 330 3.15 -50.41 15.82
N LYS A 331 1.85 -50.18 15.67
CA LYS A 331 0.85 -51.24 15.74
C LYS A 331 1.12 -52.36 14.74
N LYS A 332 1.46 -52.01 13.49
CA LYS A 332 1.82 -53.01 12.47
C LYS A 332 3.08 -53.79 12.87
N TYR A 333 4.10 -53.12 13.39
CA TYR A 333 5.32 -53.76 13.87
C TYR A 333 5.00 -54.75 14.99
N ASP A 334 4.21 -54.37 16.00
CA ASP A 334 3.83 -55.25 17.11
C ASP A 334 3.10 -56.52 16.64
N GLU A 335 2.32 -56.42 15.56
CA GLU A 335 1.58 -57.54 14.97
C GLU A 335 2.43 -58.44 14.07
N THR A 336 3.46 -57.90 13.41
CA THR A 336 4.16 -58.58 12.29
C THR A 336 5.68 -58.74 12.46
N GLY A 337 6.29 -57.94 13.32
CA GLY A 337 7.75 -57.77 13.43
C GLY A 337 8.40 -57.06 12.24
N GLU A 338 7.62 -56.63 11.23
CA GLU A 338 8.14 -55.98 10.03
C GLU A 338 8.40 -54.48 10.26
N GLY A 339 9.57 -54.00 9.82
CA GLY A 339 9.89 -52.57 9.78
C GLY A 339 10.87 -52.10 10.84
N GLN A 340 11.94 -52.86 11.12
CA GLN A 340 13.01 -52.43 12.04
C GLN A 340 13.58 -51.03 11.74
N GLN A 341 13.61 -50.57 10.49
CA GLN A 341 14.06 -49.20 10.18
C GLN A 341 13.21 -48.09 10.87
N LEU A 342 11.99 -48.42 11.31
CA LEU A 342 11.07 -47.52 12.01
C LEU A 342 11.70 -46.87 13.24
N PHE A 343 12.50 -47.62 14.00
CA PHE A 343 13.08 -47.15 15.27
C PHE A 343 14.14 -46.08 15.04
N SER A 344 15.04 -46.29 14.08
CA SER A 344 16.06 -45.30 13.71
C SER A 344 15.43 -44.05 13.09
N ASP A 345 14.40 -44.21 12.25
CA ASP A 345 13.73 -43.07 11.63
C ASP A 345 13.01 -42.21 12.68
N TYR A 346 12.36 -42.85 13.66
CA TYR A 346 11.71 -42.15 14.78
C TYR A 346 12.74 -41.42 15.66
N TRP A 347 13.87 -42.07 15.93
CA TRP A 347 14.99 -41.45 16.66
C TRP A 347 15.47 -40.17 15.96
N ASP A 348 15.73 -40.24 14.66
CA ASP A 348 16.22 -39.10 13.87
C ASP A 348 15.20 -37.95 13.84
N ASP A 349 13.90 -38.26 13.74
CA ASP A 349 12.84 -37.25 13.76
C ASP A 349 12.74 -36.55 15.13
N CYS A 350 12.81 -37.31 16.23
CA CYS A 350 12.84 -36.74 17.59
C CYS A 350 14.10 -35.87 17.80
N GLU A 351 15.25 -36.30 17.31
CA GLU A 351 16.49 -35.52 17.39
C GLU A 351 16.37 -34.19 16.63
N GLN A 352 15.81 -34.22 15.41
CA GLN A 352 15.57 -33.00 14.64
C GLN A 352 14.63 -32.04 15.38
N LEU A 353 13.55 -32.53 16.00
CA LEU A 353 12.67 -31.67 16.81
C LEU A 353 13.40 -31.09 18.03
N LEU A 354 14.26 -31.86 18.71
CA LEU A 354 15.09 -31.34 19.80
C LEU A 354 16.04 -30.24 19.33
N ILE A 355 16.59 -30.33 18.12
CA ILE A 355 17.42 -29.27 17.52
C ILE A 355 16.57 -28.04 17.22
N PHE A 356 15.37 -28.21 16.68
CA PHE A 356 14.44 -27.13 16.37
C PHE A 356 13.92 -26.38 17.60
N HIS A 357 13.77 -27.08 18.73
CA HIS A 357 13.39 -26.48 20.01
C HIS A 357 14.60 -26.00 20.83
N LYS A 358 15.79 -25.86 20.24
CA LYS A 358 16.99 -25.40 20.97
C LYS A 358 16.77 -24.00 21.53
N GLY A 359 17.24 -23.75 22.75
CA GLY A 359 17.14 -22.43 23.39
C GLY A 359 16.60 -22.52 24.81
N GLN A 360 15.56 -21.75 25.11
CA GLN A 360 14.90 -21.77 26.42
C GLN A 360 14.21 -23.12 26.65
N ILE A 361 14.26 -23.59 27.90
CA ILE A 361 13.58 -24.83 28.30
C ILE A 361 12.09 -24.53 28.46
N THR A 362 11.33 -24.93 27.45
CA THR A 362 9.87 -24.82 27.41
C THR A 362 9.21 -26.13 27.82
N MET A 363 7.92 -26.08 28.13
CA MET A 363 7.12 -27.28 28.40
C MET A 363 7.19 -28.28 27.23
N THR A 364 6.98 -27.80 26.01
CA THR A 364 7.06 -28.59 24.77
C THR A 364 8.37 -29.37 24.65
N ARG A 365 9.48 -28.76 25.08
CA ARG A 365 10.81 -29.38 25.05
C ARG A 365 10.92 -30.52 26.07
N LEU A 366 10.36 -30.36 27.27
CA LEU A 366 10.34 -31.43 28.29
C LEU A 366 9.38 -32.56 27.92
N MET A 367 8.24 -32.22 27.33
CA MET A 367 7.28 -33.21 26.84
C MET A 367 7.86 -34.03 25.67
N LEU A 368 8.65 -33.41 24.79
CA LEU A 368 9.38 -34.12 23.75
C LEU A 368 10.41 -35.10 24.35
N TRP A 369 11.14 -34.70 25.40
CA TRP A 369 12.00 -35.64 26.12
C TRP A 369 11.21 -36.80 26.70
N SER A 370 10.07 -36.53 27.34
CA SER A 370 9.21 -37.58 27.92
C SER A 370 8.74 -38.57 26.84
N GLU A 371 8.31 -38.08 25.68
CA GLU A 371 7.91 -38.91 24.54
C GLU A 371 9.08 -39.76 24.00
N MET A 372 10.26 -39.15 23.86
CA MET A 372 11.46 -39.84 23.39
C MET A 372 11.90 -40.94 24.38
N LEU A 373 12.01 -40.62 25.67
CA LEU A 373 12.41 -41.58 26.71
C LEU A 373 11.38 -42.71 26.88
N SER A 374 10.09 -42.41 26.78
CA SER A 374 9.03 -43.42 26.79
C SER A 374 9.19 -44.42 25.64
N SER A 375 9.48 -43.95 24.43
CA SER A 375 9.74 -44.84 23.29
C SER A 375 10.95 -45.74 23.53
N TRP A 376 12.01 -45.24 24.17
CA TRP A 376 13.20 -46.04 24.46
C TRP A 376 12.97 -47.08 25.55
N LYS A 377 12.15 -46.76 26.56
CA LYS A 377 11.74 -47.74 27.57
C LYS A 377 10.98 -48.90 26.94
N HIS A 378 10.18 -48.63 25.91
CA HIS A 378 9.41 -49.67 25.24
C HIS A 378 10.26 -50.49 24.27
N TYR A 379 11.20 -49.85 23.55
CA TYR A 379 11.86 -50.43 22.38
C TYR A 379 13.40 -50.43 22.43
N MET A 380 13.98 -50.58 23.62
CA MET A 380 15.43 -50.52 23.82
C MET A 380 16.20 -51.57 22.99
N VAL A 381 15.64 -52.77 22.81
CA VAL A 381 16.29 -53.88 22.10
C VAL A 381 16.37 -53.55 20.62
N GLU A 382 15.28 -53.06 20.07
CA GLU A 382 15.12 -52.70 18.67
C GLU A 382 16.03 -51.52 18.31
N LEU A 383 16.19 -50.54 19.21
CA LEU A 383 17.18 -49.47 19.05
C LEU A 383 18.61 -50.04 18.94
N LYS A 384 18.97 -51.06 19.73
CA LYS A 384 20.27 -51.75 19.62
C LYS A 384 20.40 -52.48 18.28
N GLU A 385 19.36 -53.20 17.85
CA GLU A 385 19.34 -53.93 16.59
C GLU A 385 19.48 -53.01 15.37
N CYS A 386 18.96 -51.79 15.45
CA CYS A 386 19.09 -50.77 14.41
C CYS A 386 20.45 -50.05 14.43
N GLY A 387 21.36 -50.44 15.31
CA GLY A 387 22.74 -49.94 15.33
C GLY A 387 22.98 -48.69 16.18
N ILE A 388 21.98 -48.22 16.93
CA ILE A 388 22.16 -47.12 17.89
C ILE A 388 23.07 -47.62 19.01
N GLN A 389 24.14 -46.87 19.30
CA GLN A 389 25.14 -47.27 20.28
C GLN A 389 24.74 -46.81 21.68
N SER A 390 25.14 -47.57 22.71
CA SER A 390 24.92 -47.18 24.11
C SER A 390 25.53 -45.81 24.44
N ALA A 391 26.64 -45.44 23.79
CA ALA A 391 27.27 -44.14 23.96
C ALA A 391 26.37 -42.99 23.47
N GLN A 392 25.65 -43.17 22.37
CA GLN A 392 24.72 -42.15 21.84
C GLN A 392 23.53 -41.98 22.80
N LEU A 393 22.99 -43.08 23.34
CA LEU A 393 21.94 -43.05 24.34
C LEU A 393 22.38 -42.29 25.60
N GLU A 394 23.56 -42.61 26.15
CA GLU A 394 24.09 -41.93 27.35
C GLU A 394 24.37 -40.44 27.10
N GLU A 395 24.85 -40.06 25.92
CA GLU A 395 25.03 -38.64 25.55
C GLU A 395 23.70 -37.89 25.60
N LYS A 396 22.63 -38.46 25.03
CA LYS A 396 21.31 -37.85 25.04
C LYS A 396 20.68 -37.82 26.43
N LEU A 397 20.87 -38.86 27.25
CA LEU A 397 20.43 -38.84 28.64
C LEU A 397 21.12 -37.72 29.43
N LEU A 398 22.43 -37.53 29.23
CA LEU A 398 23.17 -36.41 29.84
C LEU A 398 22.60 -35.05 29.39
N GLN A 399 22.22 -34.93 28.11
CA GLN A 399 21.56 -33.73 27.60
C GLN A 399 20.21 -33.49 28.28
N ALA A 400 19.36 -34.51 28.38
CA ALA A 400 18.06 -34.44 29.05
C ALA A 400 18.20 -34.04 30.53
N GLU A 401 19.17 -34.61 31.26
CA GLU A 401 19.47 -34.25 32.65
C GLU A 401 19.93 -32.80 32.80
N LYS A 402 20.81 -32.35 31.90
CA LYS A 402 21.31 -30.99 31.90
C LYS A 402 20.17 -29.99 31.68
N GLU A 403 19.23 -30.30 30.80
CA GLU A 403 18.08 -29.43 30.54
C GLU A 403 17.08 -29.49 31.70
N ARG A 404 16.78 -30.68 32.22
CA ARG A 404 15.95 -30.85 33.42
C ARG A 404 16.51 -30.09 34.62
N SER A 405 17.83 -30.10 34.84
CA SER A 405 18.44 -29.42 36.00
C SER A 405 18.36 -27.89 35.95
N GLN A 406 18.09 -27.33 34.77
CA GLN A 406 17.93 -25.89 34.56
C GLN A 406 16.49 -25.41 34.79
N ILE A 407 15.54 -26.31 35.08
CA ILE A 407 14.18 -25.95 35.49
C ILE A 407 14.27 -25.19 36.83
N GLN A 408 14.29 -23.86 36.78
CA GLN A 408 14.18 -23.00 37.96
C GLN A 408 12.76 -23.10 38.55
N ASN A 409 12.57 -22.66 39.80
CA ASN A 409 11.33 -22.72 40.63
C ASN A 409 10.08 -22.02 40.06
N ARG A 410 9.78 -22.12 38.77
CA ARG A 410 8.60 -21.55 38.12
C ARG A 410 7.79 -22.70 37.54
N HIS A 411 6.58 -22.85 38.06
CA HIS A 411 5.57 -23.87 37.71
C HIS A 411 5.72 -25.25 38.37
N GLY A 412 4.74 -25.63 39.20
CA GLY A 412 4.74 -26.90 39.94
C GLY A 412 4.74 -28.15 39.04
N ARG A 413 3.99 -28.15 37.94
CA ARG A 413 3.95 -29.30 37.01
C ARG A 413 5.24 -29.50 36.21
N MET A 414 5.99 -28.45 35.87
CA MET A 414 7.33 -28.61 35.27
C MET A 414 8.27 -29.35 36.21
N GLN A 415 8.13 -29.14 37.52
CA GLN A 415 8.92 -29.88 38.51
C GLN A 415 8.47 -31.33 38.62
N GLU A 416 7.17 -31.62 38.53
CA GLU A 416 6.66 -33.00 38.52
C GLU A 416 7.12 -33.75 37.27
N LEU A 417 6.96 -33.17 36.08
CA LEU A 417 7.49 -33.74 34.84
C LEU A 417 9.01 -33.90 34.93
N GLY A 418 9.72 -32.94 35.54
CA GLY A 418 11.14 -33.07 35.81
C GLY A 418 11.51 -34.27 36.69
N LYS A 419 10.67 -34.64 37.66
CA LYS A 419 10.84 -35.85 38.49
C LYS A 419 10.51 -37.12 37.72
N GLU A 420 9.46 -37.10 36.90
CA GLU A 420 9.10 -38.22 36.00
C GLU A 420 10.27 -38.50 35.03
N LEU A 421 10.85 -37.45 34.45
CA LEU A 421 12.04 -37.56 33.60
C LEU A 421 13.26 -38.12 34.35
N ASP A 422 13.51 -37.71 35.59
CA ASP A 422 14.61 -38.29 36.39
C ASP A 422 14.44 -39.79 36.60
N GLN A 423 13.21 -40.22 36.86
CA GLN A 423 12.89 -41.64 37.02
C GLN A 423 13.13 -42.39 35.71
N ASP A 424 12.61 -41.86 34.60
CA ASP A 424 12.77 -42.45 33.27
C ASP A 424 14.24 -42.57 32.87
N ILE A 425 15.04 -41.53 33.10
CA ILE A 425 16.48 -41.53 32.85
C ILE A 425 17.18 -42.62 33.67
N SER A 426 16.82 -42.76 34.96
CA SER A 426 17.39 -43.80 35.84
C SER A 426 17.03 -45.22 35.37
N GLU A 427 15.78 -45.44 34.96
CA GLU A 427 15.30 -46.72 34.44
C GLU A 427 15.98 -47.09 33.12
N ILE A 428 16.07 -46.14 32.19
CA ILE A 428 16.71 -46.33 30.89
C ILE A 428 18.18 -46.68 31.06
N ARG A 429 18.94 -46.02 31.96
CA ARG A 429 20.34 -46.41 32.24
C ARG A 429 20.47 -47.86 32.71
N LYS A 430 19.53 -48.35 33.52
CA LYS A 430 19.49 -49.76 33.92
C LYS A 430 19.16 -50.67 32.73
N MET A 431 18.33 -50.23 31.80
CA MET A 431 18.04 -50.98 30.57
C MET A 431 19.25 -51.02 29.64
N ILE A 432 19.96 -49.90 29.43
CA ILE A 432 21.18 -49.84 28.61
C ILE A 432 22.20 -50.88 29.12
N LYS A 433 22.46 -50.91 30.43
CA LYS A 433 23.36 -51.92 31.02
C LYS A 433 22.91 -53.35 30.72
N ARG A 434 21.62 -53.65 30.87
CA ARG A 434 21.07 -54.99 30.60
C ARG A 434 21.14 -55.38 29.12
N VAL A 435 20.81 -54.46 28.21
CA VAL A 435 20.66 -54.75 26.78
C VAL A 435 22.00 -54.69 26.04
N TYR A 436 22.93 -53.81 26.40
CA TYR A 436 24.19 -53.59 25.68
C TYR A 436 25.41 -54.27 26.30
N GLN A 437 25.35 -54.68 27.59
CA GLN A 437 26.45 -55.41 28.24
C GLN A 437 26.24 -56.94 28.24
N MET A 438 25.11 -57.41 27.72
CA MET A 438 24.91 -58.80 27.25
C MET A 438 25.31 -58.90 25.78
#